data_AF-A0A9E0ZUF7-F1
#
_entry.id   AF-A0A9E0ZUF7-F1
#
_cell.length_a   1.000
_cell.length_b   1.000
_cell.length_c   1.000
_cell.angle_alpha   90.00
_cell.angle_beta   90.00
_cell.angle_gamma   90.00
#
_symmetry.space_group_name_H-M   'P 1'
#
loop_
_entity.id
_entity.type
_entity.pdbx_description
1 polymer ?
#
loop_
_entity_poly.entity_id
_entity_poly.type
_entity_poly.pdbx_seq_one_letter_code
_entity_poly.pdbx_strand_id
1 'polypeptide(L)'
;MIFLILVITIIVIALVLFVTWFLSTKADGNCPLCAMKAFPPSKMTIDSSKDKDYVGGEKLPIMGWSSWNTFRNHIDEDLILDTAKAMVDTGLAGAGYKYINLDDCWHSSMRDENGMLRGDMESFPSGIRALCNDVNTLGLKLGIYSSNGTLTCEDLPASLGNEELDAKTFASWGIEFFKYDYCHNEKISGKTPIIEYISISSKGERESLRLTPDKAKFTGRAKTVKVKDLPTGKGIAFLNHGAGKASYVVNLAQDGEYVFTVHYKKIASKKKPYMQLDVNGKIYEIFFPPSVAFTPDARVQLTVKMNAGENNITLQNPVVTRADSAYIQYRRMGKALENATASWAMFENTEEKPITYSICEWGTNHPWKWGAKAGNMWRTTHDIMAKWWSIVHIYKRTLPLYEYASPSHINDPDMLEVGNGKLTPEENKSHFTLWCMMAA
;
A
#
# COMPACT_ATOMS: atom_id res chain seq x y z
N MET A 1 -15.09 46.00 26.71
CA MET A 1 -15.97 45.06 27.44
C MET A 1 -16.99 44.39 26.52
N ILE A 2 -17.73 45.13 25.69
CA ILE A 2 -18.75 44.59 24.76
C ILE A 2 -18.17 43.59 23.73
N PHE A 3 -17.00 43.87 23.15
CA PHE A 3 -16.34 42.95 22.20
C PHE A 3 -15.98 41.59 22.82
N LEU A 4 -15.51 41.60 24.07
CA LEU A 4 -15.14 40.37 24.80
C LEU A 4 -16.38 39.52 25.11
N ILE A 5 -17.50 40.17 25.47
CA ILE A 5 -18.78 39.51 25.71
C ILE A 5 -19.30 38.87 24.42
N LEU A 6 -19.24 39.57 23.28
CA LEU A 6 -19.65 39.04 21.98
C LEU A 6 -18.84 37.82 21.54
N VAL A 7 -17.51 37.86 21.73
CA VAL A 7 -16.64 36.72 21.41
C VAL A 7 -16.94 35.51 22.30
N ILE A 8 -17.15 35.74 23.60
CA ILE A 8 -17.52 34.66 24.54
C ILE A 8 -18.87 34.05 24.15
N THR A 9 -19.86 34.87 23.80
CA THR A 9 -21.19 34.38 23.37
C THR A 9 -21.10 33.53 22.11
N ILE A 10 -20.30 33.93 21.11
CA ILE A 10 -20.10 33.15 19.87
C ILE A 10 -19.42 31.81 20.18
N ILE A 11 -18.40 31.81 21.05
CA ILE A 11 -17.69 30.59 21.45
C ILE A 11 -18.64 29.63 22.18
N VAL A 12 -19.48 30.14 23.08
CA VAL A 12 -20.47 29.33 23.81
C VAL A 12 -21.50 28.74 22.85
N ILE A 13 -22.03 29.52 21.90
CA ILE A 13 -22.96 29.02 20.89
C ILE A 13 -22.30 27.93 20.03
N ALA A 14 -21.09 28.15 19.55
CA ALA A 14 -20.34 27.17 18.76
C ALA A 14 -20.07 25.88 19.55
N LEU A 15 -19.75 25.99 20.84
CA LEU A 15 -19.51 24.85 21.72
C LEU A 15 -20.80 24.04 21.94
N VAL A 16 -21.93 24.72 22.16
CA VAL A 16 -23.24 24.06 22.30
C VAL A 16 -23.62 23.34 21.01
N LEU A 17 -23.52 24.00 19.85
CA LEU A 17 -23.80 23.37 18.55
C LEU A 17 -22.92 22.16 18.30
N PHE A 18 -21.63 22.23 18.65
CA PHE A 18 -20.69 21.13 18.51
C PHE A 18 -21.06 19.95 19.42
N VAL A 19 -21.38 20.20 20.69
CA VAL A 19 -21.78 19.15 21.65
C VAL A 19 -23.10 18.51 21.24
N THR A 20 -24.10 19.30 20.82
CA THR A 20 -25.39 18.79 20.35
C THR A 20 -25.23 17.93 19.10
N TRP A 21 -24.44 18.38 18.13
CA TRP A 21 -24.12 17.59 16.94
C TRP A 21 -23.35 16.30 17.29
N PHE A 22 -22.35 16.37 18.17
CA PHE A 22 -21.53 15.23 18.57
C PHE A 22 -22.37 14.14 19.26
N LEU A 23 -23.27 14.55 20.16
CA LEU A 23 -24.17 13.64 20.87
C LEU A 23 -25.25 13.06 19.96
N SER A 24 -25.85 13.86 19.07
CA SER A 24 -26.81 13.38 18.06
C SER A 24 -26.19 12.35 17.12
N THR A 25 -25.00 12.65 16.59
CA THR A 25 -24.27 11.76 15.69
C THR A 25 -23.97 10.40 16.36
N LYS A 26 -23.60 10.41 17.65
CA LYS A 26 -23.38 9.19 18.44
C LYS A 26 -24.68 8.42 18.72
N ALA A 27 -25.79 9.13 18.99
CA ALA A 27 -27.10 8.53 19.24
C ALA A 27 -27.67 7.85 17.98
N ASP A 28 -27.36 8.37 16.80
CA ASP A 28 -27.74 7.80 15.49
C ASP A 28 -26.85 6.63 15.05
N GLY A 29 -25.94 6.15 15.91
CA GLY A 29 -25.03 5.04 15.63
C GLY A 29 -23.82 5.40 14.75
N ASN A 30 -23.62 6.69 14.44
CA ASN A 30 -22.48 7.16 13.67
C ASN A 30 -21.31 7.55 14.58
N CYS A 31 -20.08 7.30 14.14
CA CYS A 31 -18.86 7.71 14.85
C CYS A 31 -18.58 9.22 14.62
N PRO A 32 -18.73 10.11 15.61
CA PRO A 32 -18.58 11.56 15.40
C PRO A 32 -17.12 11.95 15.14
N LEU A 33 -16.17 11.20 15.72
CA LEU A 33 -14.74 11.33 15.45
C LEU A 33 -14.36 10.90 14.02
N CYS A 34 -15.16 10.04 13.39
CA CYS A 34 -14.98 9.60 12.01
C CYS A 34 -15.48 10.69 11.03
N ALA A 35 -16.57 11.39 11.37
CA ALA A 35 -17.04 12.55 10.62
C ALA A 35 -16.08 13.76 10.69
N MET A 36 -15.35 13.94 11.80
CA MET A 36 -14.29 14.96 11.94
C MET A 36 -12.96 14.58 11.27
N LYS A 37 -12.79 13.31 10.87
CA LYS A 37 -11.57 12.77 10.25
C LYS A 37 -11.66 12.60 8.73
N ALA A 38 -12.63 13.22 8.07
CA ALA A 38 -12.52 13.45 6.64
C ALA A 38 -11.46 14.54 6.39
N PHE A 39 -10.18 14.20 6.59
CA PHE A 39 -9.09 14.97 6.02
C PHE A 39 -9.38 15.08 4.53
N PRO A 40 -9.37 16.28 3.93
CA PRO A 40 -9.55 16.39 2.50
C PRO A 40 -8.56 15.42 1.83
N PRO A 41 -9.03 14.55 0.93
CA PRO A 41 -8.21 13.50 0.36
C PRO A 41 -6.94 14.14 -0.22
N SER A 42 -5.79 13.66 0.26
CA SER A 42 -4.54 14.35 -0.01
C SER A 42 -4.16 14.12 -1.47
N LYS A 43 -3.92 15.17 -2.24
CA LYS A 43 -3.56 15.04 -3.66
C LYS A 43 -2.13 14.49 -3.77
N MET A 44 -1.91 13.55 -4.68
CA MET A 44 -0.55 13.10 -5.02
C MET A 44 0.26 14.26 -5.62
N THR A 45 1.50 14.39 -5.20
CA THR A 45 2.47 15.41 -5.67
C THR A 45 3.64 14.79 -6.42
N ILE A 46 3.89 13.48 -6.23
CA ILE A 46 4.83 12.72 -7.04
C ILE A 46 4.38 12.71 -8.51
N ASP A 47 5.30 13.00 -9.42
CA ASP A 47 5.10 12.81 -10.85
C ASP A 47 5.35 11.35 -11.21
N SER A 48 4.28 10.60 -11.47
CA SER A 48 4.31 9.19 -11.84
C SER A 48 4.19 8.97 -13.36
N SER A 49 4.25 10.02 -14.18
CA SER A 49 4.03 9.93 -15.64
C SER A 49 4.99 8.99 -16.36
N LYS A 50 6.21 8.85 -15.85
CA LYS A 50 7.26 7.97 -16.40
C LYS A 50 7.23 6.56 -15.82
N ASP A 51 6.42 6.33 -14.78
CA ASP A 51 6.32 5.02 -14.18
C ASP A 51 5.50 4.10 -15.08
N LYS A 52 5.91 2.83 -15.17
CA LYS A 52 5.15 1.81 -15.89
C LYS A 52 3.90 1.45 -15.07
N ASP A 53 2.84 1.11 -15.80
CA ASP A 53 1.65 0.51 -15.20
C ASP A 53 2.00 -0.89 -14.67
N TYR A 54 1.23 -1.35 -13.69
CA TYR A 54 1.28 -2.73 -13.23
C TYR A 54 0.78 -3.65 -14.34
N VAL A 55 1.52 -4.71 -14.65
CA VAL A 55 1.22 -5.58 -15.81
C VAL A 55 0.70 -6.97 -15.44
N GLY A 56 0.60 -7.29 -14.15
CA GLY A 56 0.09 -8.58 -13.69
C GLY A 56 -1.44 -8.71 -13.83
N GLY A 57 -1.93 -9.95 -13.82
CA GLY A 57 -3.35 -10.28 -13.66
C GLY A 57 -4.26 -10.05 -14.87
N GLU A 58 -5.56 -10.03 -14.58
CA GLU A 58 -6.63 -9.89 -15.57
C GLU A 58 -6.75 -8.47 -16.12
N LYS A 59 -7.18 -8.35 -17.37
CA LYS A 59 -7.43 -7.06 -18.04
C LYS A 59 -8.86 -6.58 -17.92
N LEU A 60 -9.79 -7.49 -17.66
CA LEU A 60 -11.20 -7.17 -17.52
C LEU A 60 -11.59 -7.25 -16.04
N PRO A 61 -12.70 -6.62 -15.64
CA PRO A 61 -13.23 -6.75 -14.29
C PRO A 61 -13.31 -8.21 -13.87
N ILE A 62 -12.79 -8.51 -12.68
CA ILE A 62 -12.82 -9.87 -12.17
C ILE A 62 -14.24 -10.23 -11.75
N MET A 63 -14.64 -11.46 -12.05
CA MET A 63 -15.91 -12.00 -11.59
C MET A 63 -15.62 -13.14 -10.63
N GLY A 64 -16.22 -13.09 -9.46
CA GLY A 64 -16.02 -14.11 -8.43
C GLY A 64 -16.85 -13.86 -7.19
N TRP A 65 -16.40 -14.44 -6.10
CA TRP A 65 -17.02 -14.36 -4.79
C TRP A 65 -15.95 -14.00 -3.75
N SER A 66 -16.33 -13.24 -2.73
CA SER A 66 -15.49 -12.94 -1.57
C SER A 66 -16.26 -13.24 -0.29
N SER A 67 -15.55 -13.76 0.71
CA SER A 67 -16.17 -14.26 1.94
C SER A 67 -16.78 -13.18 2.85
N TRP A 68 -16.29 -11.94 2.75
CA TRP A 68 -16.49 -10.93 3.80
C TRP A 68 -17.94 -10.57 4.07
N ASN A 69 -18.74 -10.27 3.04
CA ASN A 69 -20.08 -9.69 3.24
C ASN A 69 -21.05 -10.63 3.95
N THR A 70 -20.84 -11.94 3.82
CA THR A 70 -21.70 -12.98 4.40
C THR A 70 -21.09 -13.60 5.65
N PHE A 71 -19.81 -13.99 5.61
CA PHE A 71 -19.19 -14.81 6.64
C PHE A 71 -18.25 -14.04 7.58
N ARG A 72 -17.84 -12.82 7.21
CA ARG A 72 -16.93 -11.97 8.01
C ARG A 72 -15.68 -12.78 8.39
N ASN A 73 -15.34 -12.79 9.67
CA ASN A 73 -14.21 -13.47 10.29
C ASN A 73 -14.44 -14.97 10.54
N HIS A 74 -15.54 -15.56 10.06
CA HIS A 74 -15.89 -16.96 10.28
C HIS A 74 -15.77 -17.76 8.98
N ILE A 75 -14.53 -18.01 8.56
CA ILE A 75 -14.22 -18.81 7.37
C ILE A 75 -13.30 -19.97 7.70
N ASP A 76 -13.47 -21.08 6.99
CA ASP A 76 -12.65 -22.27 7.09
C ASP A 76 -12.54 -22.96 5.72
N GLU A 77 -11.65 -23.94 5.62
CA GLU A 77 -11.35 -24.69 4.39
C GLU A 77 -12.59 -25.34 3.77
N ASP A 78 -13.43 -25.99 4.59
CA ASP A 78 -14.64 -26.67 4.13
C ASP A 78 -15.64 -25.68 3.54
N LEU A 79 -15.89 -24.56 4.22
CA LEU A 79 -16.77 -23.50 3.73
C LEU A 79 -16.33 -22.98 2.36
N ILE A 80 -15.02 -22.76 2.19
CA ILE A 80 -14.48 -22.23 0.94
C ILE A 80 -14.63 -23.25 -0.19
N LEU A 81 -14.33 -24.53 0.08
CA LEU A 81 -14.50 -25.60 -0.90
C LEU A 81 -15.97 -25.83 -1.27
N ASP A 82 -16.88 -25.79 -0.30
CA ASP A 82 -18.30 -25.95 -0.55
C ASP A 82 -18.88 -24.75 -1.31
N THR A 83 -18.39 -23.53 -1.04
CA THR A 83 -18.73 -22.35 -1.84
C THR A 83 -18.22 -22.47 -3.27
N ALA A 84 -17.00 -22.97 -3.46
CA ALA A 84 -16.43 -23.22 -4.78
C ALA A 84 -17.25 -24.25 -5.57
N LYS A 85 -17.63 -25.37 -4.96
CA LYS A 85 -18.53 -26.38 -5.56
C LYS A 85 -19.88 -25.78 -5.91
N ALA A 86 -20.49 -25.00 -5.00
CA ALA A 86 -21.76 -24.35 -5.25
C ALA A 86 -21.70 -23.40 -6.46
N MET A 87 -20.60 -22.65 -6.63
CA MET A 87 -20.41 -21.81 -7.82
C MET A 87 -20.35 -22.62 -9.11
N VAL A 88 -19.77 -23.83 -9.09
CA VAL A 88 -19.78 -24.75 -10.24
C VAL A 88 -21.19 -25.31 -10.48
N ASP A 89 -21.81 -25.88 -9.44
CA ASP A 89 -23.10 -26.58 -9.53
C ASP A 89 -24.26 -25.66 -9.94
N THR A 90 -24.22 -24.40 -9.50
CA THR A 90 -25.22 -23.38 -9.87
C THR A 90 -24.99 -22.78 -11.26
N GLY A 91 -23.85 -23.08 -11.90
CA GLY A 91 -23.47 -22.54 -13.20
C GLY A 91 -22.84 -21.14 -13.16
N LEU A 92 -22.63 -20.54 -11.99
CA LEU A 92 -21.93 -19.25 -11.85
C LEU A 92 -20.51 -19.30 -12.43
N ALA A 93 -19.78 -20.40 -12.18
CA ALA A 93 -18.46 -20.62 -12.77
C ALA A 93 -18.53 -20.57 -14.31
N GLY A 94 -19.53 -21.24 -14.89
CA GLY A 94 -19.78 -21.23 -16.33
C GLY A 94 -20.19 -19.86 -16.90
N ALA A 95 -20.81 -19.01 -16.07
CA ALA A 95 -21.16 -17.63 -16.43
C ALA A 95 -19.96 -16.66 -16.35
N GLY A 96 -18.80 -17.10 -15.86
CA GLY A 96 -17.57 -16.32 -15.79
C GLY A 96 -17.08 -15.97 -14.39
N TYR A 97 -17.82 -16.33 -13.34
CA TYR A 97 -17.37 -16.13 -11.94
C TYR A 97 -16.28 -17.14 -11.58
N LYS A 98 -15.02 -16.76 -11.77
CA LYS A 98 -13.85 -17.65 -11.67
C LYS A 98 -13.08 -17.53 -10.37
N TYR A 99 -13.27 -16.45 -9.61
CA TYR A 99 -12.49 -16.20 -8.40
C TYR A 99 -13.23 -16.60 -7.12
N ILE A 100 -12.54 -17.32 -6.23
CA ILE A 100 -12.92 -17.55 -4.83
C ILE A 100 -11.93 -16.78 -3.98
N ASN A 101 -12.35 -15.68 -3.37
CA ASN A 101 -11.46 -14.79 -2.64
C ASN A 101 -11.63 -14.99 -1.13
N LEU A 102 -10.53 -15.34 -0.48
CA LEU A 102 -10.42 -15.28 0.97
C LEU A 102 -10.26 -13.81 1.37
N ASP A 103 -11.21 -13.28 2.13
CA ASP A 103 -11.05 -11.98 2.79
C ASP A 103 -10.32 -12.14 4.15
N ASP A 104 -10.39 -11.15 5.04
CA ASP A 104 -9.68 -11.21 6.33
C ASP A 104 -10.00 -12.48 7.16
N CYS A 105 -9.13 -12.79 8.12
CA CYS A 105 -9.22 -13.96 9.02
C CYS A 105 -8.94 -15.35 8.42
N TRP A 106 -8.34 -15.44 7.23
CA TRP A 106 -7.86 -16.73 6.70
C TRP A 106 -6.54 -17.23 7.34
N HIS A 107 -5.73 -16.33 7.89
CA HIS A 107 -4.36 -16.60 8.31
C HIS A 107 -4.21 -16.65 9.82
N SER A 108 -3.23 -17.45 10.25
CA SER A 108 -2.85 -17.53 11.66
C SER A 108 -2.34 -16.18 12.17
N SER A 109 -2.55 -15.91 13.44
CA SER A 109 -1.88 -14.81 14.15
C SER A 109 -0.35 -14.98 14.23
N MET A 110 0.16 -16.17 13.87
CA MET A 110 1.58 -16.49 13.82
C MET A 110 2.06 -16.65 12.37
N ARG A 111 3.21 -16.05 12.08
CA ARG A 111 4.02 -16.39 10.90
C ARG A 111 4.80 -17.69 11.16
N ASP A 112 5.28 -18.33 10.09
CA ASP A 112 6.14 -19.50 10.23
C ASP A 112 7.57 -19.19 10.69
N GLU A 113 8.39 -20.24 10.83
CA GLU A 113 9.78 -20.14 11.23
C GLU A 113 10.65 -19.31 10.26
N ASN A 114 10.22 -19.18 9.00
CA ASN A 114 10.85 -18.36 7.97
C ASN A 114 10.21 -16.96 7.88
N GLY A 115 9.26 -16.64 8.75
CA GLY A 115 8.51 -15.39 8.75
C GLY A 115 7.41 -15.32 7.68
N MET A 116 7.09 -16.40 6.97
CA MET A 116 6.03 -16.42 5.96
C MET A 116 4.64 -16.43 6.60
N LEU A 117 3.67 -15.84 5.89
CA LEU A 117 2.26 -16.01 6.23
C LEU A 117 1.87 -17.49 6.09
N ARG A 118 0.89 -17.92 6.88
CA ARG A 118 0.31 -19.27 6.84
C ARG A 118 -1.19 -19.18 7.11
N GLY A 119 -1.95 -20.13 6.59
CA GLY A 119 -3.35 -20.30 6.95
C GLY A 119 -3.50 -20.50 8.46
N ASP A 120 -4.67 -20.15 9.01
CA ASP A 120 -4.98 -20.59 10.36
C ASP A 120 -4.94 -22.12 10.44
N MET A 121 -4.28 -22.65 11.47
CA MET A 121 -3.95 -24.08 11.51
C MET A 121 -5.14 -24.95 11.91
N GLU A 122 -6.19 -24.36 12.47
CA GLU A 122 -7.43 -25.04 12.82
C GLU A 122 -8.45 -24.90 11.69
N SER A 123 -8.64 -23.67 11.18
CA SER A 123 -9.61 -23.41 10.11
C SER A 123 -9.13 -23.84 8.72
N PHE A 124 -7.82 -23.89 8.47
CA PHE A 124 -7.22 -24.28 7.18
C PHE A 124 -6.15 -25.36 7.37
N PRO A 125 -6.52 -26.56 7.88
CA PRO A 125 -5.57 -27.57 8.34
C PRO A 125 -4.69 -28.13 7.21
N SER A 126 -5.16 -28.15 5.96
CA SER A 126 -4.35 -28.59 4.80
C SER A 126 -3.40 -27.50 4.31
N GLY A 127 -3.61 -26.26 4.74
CA GLY A 127 -2.87 -25.08 4.33
C GLY A 127 -3.30 -24.50 2.98
N ILE A 128 -3.01 -23.22 2.77
CA ILE A 128 -3.54 -22.45 1.63
C ILE A 128 -3.07 -22.96 0.26
N ARG A 129 -1.87 -23.54 0.16
CA ARG A 129 -1.40 -24.15 -1.09
C ARG A 129 -2.28 -25.34 -1.50
N ALA A 130 -2.67 -26.19 -0.55
CA ALA A 130 -3.53 -27.34 -0.82
C ALA A 130 -4.93 -26.85 -1.24
N LEU A 131 -5.52 -25.92 -0.47
CA LEU A 131 -6.79 -25.28 -0.82
C LEU A 131 -6.76 -24.65 -2.22
N CYS A 132 -5.67 -23.97 -2.58
CA CYS A 132 -5.51 -23.39 -3.91
C CYS A 132 -5.52 -24.47 -5.00
N ASN A 133 -4.85 -25.61 -4.78
CA ASN A 133 -4.87 -26.73 -5.73
C ASN A 133 -6.27 -27.31 -5.88
N ASP A 134 -7.00 -27.51 -4.77
CA ASP A 134 -8.35 -28.05 -4.78
C ASP A 134 -9.32 -27.12 -5.52
N VAL A 135 -9.28 -25.82 -5.26
CA VAL A 135 -10.05 -24.80 -6.00
C VAL A 135 -9.69 -24.81 -7.49
N ASN A 136 -8.40 -24.94 -7.83
CA ASN A 136 -7.95 -25.04 -9.22
C ASN A 136 -8.48 -26.29 -9.93
N THR A 137 -8.67 -27.42 -9.22
CA THR A 137 -9.27 -28.64 -9.81
C THR A 137 -10.72 -28.45 -10.24
N LEU A 138 -11.42 -27.49 -9.62
CA LEU A 138 -12.78 -27.09 -9.99
C LEU A 138 -12.82 -26.08 -11.15
N GLY A 139 -11.66 -25.70 -11.71
CA GLY A 139 -11.55 -24.69 -12.76
C GLY A 139 -11.72 -23.25 -12.26
N LEU A 140 -11.65 -23.04 -10.95
CA LEU A 140 -11.70 -21.74 -10.28
C LEU A 140 -10.30 -21.29 -9.85
N LYS A 141 -10.17 -20.04 -9.43
CA LYS A 141 -8.91 -19.40 -9.00
C LYS A 141 -9.06 -18.91 -7.57
N LEU A 142 -8.04 -19.14 -6.73
CA LEU A 142 -8.03 -18.64 -5.36
C LEU A 142 -7.45 -17.22 -5.30
N GLY A 143 -8.14 -16.34 -4.57
CA GLY A 143 -7.67 -15.02 -4.18
C GLY A 143 -7.42 -14.92 -2.68
N ILE A 144 -6.55 -13.99 -2.29
CA ILE A 144 -6.16 -13.79 -0.89
C ILE A 144 -6.21 -12.33 -0.46
N TYR A 145 -6.11 -12.11 0.84
CA TYR A 145 -6.20 -10.80 1.47
C TYR A 145 -5.03 -10.50 2.40
N SER A 146 -4.60 -9.24 2.42
CA SER A 146 -3.79 -8.67 3.50
C SER A 146 -4.02 -7.15 3.57
N SER A 147 -3.24 -6.43 4.40
CA SER A 147 -3.33 -4.97 4.54
C SER A 147 -1.98 -4.28 4.29
N ASN A 148 -2.04 -3.10 3.68
CA ASN A 148 -0.97 -2.12 3.64
C ASN A 148 -0.83 -1.39 4.98
N GLY A 149 -0.67 -2.17 6.04
CA GLY A 149 -0.48 -1.70 7.40
C GLY A 149 0.24 -2.73 8.24
N THR A 150 0.47 -2.38 9.50
CA THR A 150 1.17 -3.28 10.44
C THR A 150 0.33 -4.50 10.82
N LEU A 151 -0.99 -4.39 10.70
CA LEU A 151 -1.99 -5.44 10.92
C LEU A 151 -3.11 -5.32 9.88
N THR A 152 -3.88 -6.39 9.71
CA THR A 152 -5.12 -6.37 8.92
C THR A 152 -6.24 -5.63 9.66
N CYS A 153 -7.42 -5.51 9.05
CA CYS A 153 -8.53 -4.82 9.71
C CYS A 153 -9.03 -5.59 10.95
N GLU A 154 -8.85 -6.91 10.98
CA GLU A 154 -9.14 -7.78 12.13
C GLU A 154 -7.89 -8.07 12.99
N ASP A 155 -6.93 -7.14 13.02
CA ASP A 155 -5.75 -7.18 13.90
C ASP A 155 -4.82 -8.40 13.70
N LEU A 156 -4.80 -9.00 12.51
CA LEU A 156 -3.92 -10.14 12.16
C LEU A 156 -2.64 -9.71 11.39
N PRO A 157 -1.62 -10.58 11.27
CA PRO A 157 -0.37 -10.25 10.57
C PRO A 157 -0.56 -9.75 9.13
N ALA A 158 -0.10 -8.53 8.84
CA ALA A 158 -0.20 -7.93 7.52
C ALA A 158 1.17 -7.76 6.81
N SER A 159 1.15 -7.23 5.59
CA SER A 159 2.33 -7.22 4.70
C SER A 159 3.15 -5.94 4.67
N LEU A 160 2.80 -4.87 5.40
CA LEU A 160 3.63 -3.65 5.40
C LEU A 160 5.02 -3.94 5.96
N GLY A 161 6.06 -3.76 5.15
CA GLY A 161 7.45 -4.10 5.48
C GLY A 161 7.85 -5.55 5.19
N ASN A 162 6.92 -6.40 4.77
CA ASN A 162 7.14 -7.81 4.37
C ASN A 162 6.72 -8.06 2.91
N GLU A 163 6.57 -7.01 2.10
CA GLU A 163 5.93 -7.09 0.78
C GLU A 163 6.62 -8.13 -0.14
N GLU A 164 7.95 -8.17 -0.17
CA GLU A 164 8.70 -9.16 -0.97
C GLU A 164 8.52 -10.60 -0.47
N LEU A 165 8.44 -10.81 0.83
CA LEU A 165 8.29 -12.15 1.42
C LEU A 165 6.87 -12.67 1.23
N ASP A 166 5.87 -11.82 1.46
CA ASP A 166 4.47 -12.18 1.34
C ASP A 166 4.09 -12.40 -0.13
N ALA A 167 4.60 -11.57 -1.07
CA ALA A 167 4.41 -11.80 -2.50
C ALA A 167 4.99 -13.16 -2.96
N LYS A 168 6.18 -13.55 -2.48
CA LYS A 168 6.74 -14.88 -2.74
C LYS A 168 5.89 -16.00 -2.16
N THR A 169 5.34 -15.78 -0.96
CA THR A 169 4.43 -16.73 -0.31
C THR A 169 3.19 -16.95 -1.19
N PHE A 170 2.54 -15.88 -1.65
CA PHE A 170 1.35 -15.94 -2.51
C PHE A 170 1.65 -16.61 -3.87
N ALA A 171 2.76 -16.25 -4.52
CA ALA A 171 3.19 -16.89 -5.75
C ALA A 171 3.45 -18.40 -5.54
N SER A 172 4.06 -18.78 -4.41
CA SER A 172 4.35 -20.18 -4.10
C SER A 172 3.11 -21.05 -3.87
N TRP A 173 2.00 -20.42 -3.44
CA TRP A 173 0.71 -21.08 -3.28
C TRP A 173 -0.08 -21.16 -4.58
N GLY A 174 0.25 -20.33 -5.57
CA GLY A 174 -0.48 -20.24 -6.84
C GLY A 174 -1.68 -19.29 -6.80
N ILE A 175 -1.67 -18.31 -5.90
CA ILE A 175 -2.70 -17.27 -5.83
C ILE A 175 -2.73 -16.46 -7.13
N GLU A 176 -3.92 -16.07 -7.59
CA GLU A 176 -4.11 -15.29 -8.83
C GLU A 176 -4.90 -13.98 -8.62
N PHE A 177 -5.37 -13.72 -7.39
CA PHE A 177 -5.98 -12.46 -7.00
C PHE A 177 -5.53 -12.03 -5.60
N PHE A 178 -5.28 -10.74 -5.39
CA PHE A 178 -4.85 -10.21 -4.11
C PHE A 178 -5.55 -8.88 -3.79
N LYS A 179 -6.34 -8.88 -2.72
CA LYS A 179 -6.92 -7.68 -2.10
C LYS A 179 -5.97 -7.15 -1.04
N TYR A 180 -5.61 -5.87 -1.12
CA TYR A 180 -4.65 -5.25 -0.21
C TYR A 180 -5.22 -3.98 0.45
N ASP A 181 -5.63 -4.15 1.70
CA ASP A 181 -6.33 -3.14 2.50
C ASP A 181 -5.43 -2.00 2.99
N TYR A 182 -5.95 -1.13 3.84
CA TYR A 182 -5.29 0.07 4.34
C TYR A 182 -5.45 0.30 5.85
N CYS A 183 -5.97 -0.70 6.58
CA CYS A 183 -6.02 -0.72 8.05
C CYS A 183 -4.60 -0.73 8.65
N HIS A 184 -4.43 -0.10 9.82
CA HIS A 184 -3.12 0.06 10.49
C HIS A 184 -2.00 0.63 9.60
N ASN A 185 -2.33 1.40 8.57
CA ASN A 185 -1.33 2.00 7.70
C ASN A 185 -0.42 2.98 8.45
N GLU A 186 0.91 2.80 8.31
CA GLU A 186 1.90 3.78 8.75
C GLU A 186 2.34 4.66 7.57
N LYS A 187 1.97 5.94 7.62
CA LYS A 187 2.43 6.92 6.61
C LYS A 187 3.97 7.04 6.64
N ILE A 188 4.61 6.90 5.49
CA ILE A 188 6.03 7.22 5.29
C ILE A 188 6.28 8.69 5.66
N SER A 189 7.34 8.91 6.43
CA SER A 189 7.73 10.26 6.86
C SER A 189 8.22 11.08 5.67
N GLY A 190 7.71 12.31 5.52
CA GLY A 190 8.31 13.28 4.61
C GLY A 190 9.57 13.97 5.15
N LYS A 191 10.06 13.56 6.32
CA LYS A 191 11.29 14.08 6.93
C LYS A 191 12.48 13.18 6.63
N THR A 192 13.63 13.79 6.46
CA THR A 192 14.96 13.25 6.18
C THR A 192 15.94 13.88 7.17
N PRO A 193 16.87 13.10 7.75
CA PRO A 193 17.89 13.68 8.62
C PRO A 193 18.86 14.53 7.79
N ILE A 194 19.68 15.34 8.48
CA ILE A 194 20.80 16.01 7.81
C ILE A 194 21.81 14.93 7.45
N ILE A 195 22.17 14.83 6.17
CA ILE A 195 23.14 13.84 5.69
C ILE A 195 24.53 14.44 5.79
N GLU A 196 25.41 13.85 6.59
CA GLU A 196 26.77 14.35 6.75
C GLU A 196 27.61 14.06 5.49
N TYR A 197 27.69 12.78 5.12
CA TYR A 197 28.31 12.30 3.89
C TYR A 197 27.82 10.88 3.59
N ILE A 198 28.15 10.40 2.40
CA ILE A 198 27.97 8.99 2.02
C ILE A 198 29.34 8.37 1.81
N SER A 199 29.50 7.14 2.28
CA SER A 199 30.63 6.29 1.92
C SER A 199 30.16 5.12 1.06
N ILE A 200 30.92 4.84 0.00
CA ILE A 200 30.72 3.71 -0.90
C ILE A 200 31.94 2.81 -0.77
N SER A 201 31.73 1.50 -0.63
CA SER A 201 32.80 0.51 -0.64
C SER A 201 32.36 -0.75 -1.37
N SER A 202 33.32 -1.48 -1.93
CA SER A 202 33.08 -2.85 -2.36
C SER A 202 32.77 -3.72 -1.14
N LYS A 203 32.02 -4.81 -1.34
CA LYS A 203 31.74 -5.76 -0.25
C LYS A 203 33.03 -6.40 0.26
N GLY A 204 33.24 -6.35 1.59
CA GLY A 204 34.44 -6.89 2.23
C GLY A 204 35.66 -5.95 2.23
N GLU A 205 35.56 -4.77 1.62
CA GLU A 205 36.62 -3.77 1.58
C GLU A 205 36.34 -2.61 2.55
N ARG A 206 37.39 -1.85 2.89
CA ARG A 206 37.24 -0.57 3.59
C ARG A 206 36.69 0.51 2.65
N GLU A 207 36.20 1.60 3.22
CA GLU A 207 35.68 2.77 2.47
C GLU A 207 36.60 3.14 1.32
N SER A 208 36.06 3.10 0.09
CA SER A 208 36.81 3.41 -1.12
C SER A 208 36.46 4.78 -1.70
N LEU A 209 35.25 5.30 -1.43
CA LEU A 209 34.81 6.59 -1.93
C LEU A 209 33.92 7.34 -0.93
N ARG A 210 34.23 8.63 -0.73
CA ARG A 210 33.43 9.55 0.08
C ARG A 210 32.76 10.65 -0.74
N LEU A 211 31.43 10.72 -0.67
CA LEU A 211 30.60 11.75 -1.25
C LEU A 211 30.24 12.79 -0.17
N THR A 212 30.97 13.91 -0.17
CA THR A 212 30.79 14.99 0.80
C THR A 212 29.82 16.07 0.26
N PRO A 213 29.22 16.90 1.14
CA PRO A 213 28.27 17.92 0.73
C PRO A 213 28.81 18.92 -0.31
N ASP A 214 30.13 19.17 -0.33
CA ASP A 214 30.74 20.12 -1.29
C ASP A 214 30.84 19.55 -2.71
N LYS A 215 30.78 18.22 -2.85
CA LYS A 215 30.77 17.54 -4.15
C LYS A 215 29.36 17.37 -4.72
N ALA A 216 28.34 17.70 -3.94
CA ALA A 216 26.95 17.53 -4.34
C ALA A 216 26.51 18.65 -5.27
N LYS A 217 25.80 18.29 -6.33
CA LYS A 217 24.98 19.24 -7.10
C LYS A 217 23.59 19.31 -6.47
N PHE A 218 23.15 20.50 -6.10
CA PHE A 218 21.85 20.69 -5.46
C PHE A 218 20.79 21.24 -6.43
N THR A 219 19.54 20.84 -6.20
CA THR A 219 18.36 21.44 -6.84
C THR A 219 17.29 21.76 -5.79
N GLY A 220 16.41 22.70 -6.09
CA GLY A 220 15.38 23.16 -5.16
C GLY A 220 15.99 23.88 -3.95
N ARG A 221 15.57 23.50 -2.75
CA ARG A 221 16.02 24.10 -1.47
C ARG A 221 17.21 23.38 -0.85
N ALA A 222 17.62 22.23 -1.39
CA ALA A 222 18.73 21.44 -0.88
C ALA A 222 20.02 22.28 -0.88
N LYS A 223 20.80 22.17 0.20
CA LYS A 223 22.10 22.86 0.32
C LYS A 223 22.92 22.29 1.46
N THR A 224 24.22 22.60 1.41
CA THR A 224 25.13 22.43 2.54
C THR A 224 24.78 23.40 3.66
N VAL A 225 24.73 22.91 4.90
CA VAL A 225 24.53 23.68 6.13
C VAL A 225 25.66 23.39 7.12
N LYS A 226 26.02 24.39 7.93
CA LYS A 226 26.96 24.21 9.04
C LYS A 226 26.27 23.51 10.20
N VAL A 227 26.92 22.49 10.75
CA VAL A 227 26.42 21.68 11.87
C VAL A 227 27.61 21.37 12.78
N LYS A 228 27.82 22.22 13.79
CA LYS A 228 29.05 22.21 14.63
C LYS A 228 29.27 20.90 15.38
N ASP A 229 28.17 20.23 15.68
CA ASP A 229 28.07 19.00 16.44
C ASP A 229 28.36 17.75 15.58
N LEU A 230 28.43 17.86 14.25
CA LEU A 230 28.90 16.77 13.39
C LEU A 230 30.44 16.76 13.29
N PRO A 231 31.07 15.58 13.16
CA PRO A 231 32.53 15.46 12.98
C PRO A 231 33.09 16.32 11.83
N THR A 232 32.40 16.38 10.70
CA THR A 232 32.80 17.21 9.54
C THR A 232 32.38 18.68 9.65
N GLY A 233 31.61 19.04 10.68
CA GLY A 233 31.10 20.40 10.91
C GLY A 233 30.00 20.85 9.94
N LYS A 234 29.51 19.98 9.04
CA LYS A 234 28.54 20.31 7.99
C LYS A 234 27.74 19.10 7.52
N GLY A 235 26.66 19.36 6.78
CA GLY A 235 25.87 18.32 6.14
C GLY A 235 24.89 18.87 5.11
N ILE A 236 24.20 17.99 4.41
CA ILE A 236 23.15 18.27 3.43
C ILE A 236 21.82 18.36 4.16
N ALA A 237 21.11 19.46 3.97
CA ALA A 237 19.78 19.67 4.52
C ALA A 237 18.76 19.99 3.42
N PHE A 238 17.49 20.12 3.83
CA PHE A 238 16.35 20.49 2.96
C PHE A 238 16.01 19.48 1.85
N LEU A 239 16.20 18.19 2.13
CA LEU A 239 15.71 17.08 1.28
C LEU A 239 14.25 16.67 1.60
N ASN A 240 13.68 17.22 2.67
CA ASN A 240 12.35 16.87 3.19
C ASN A 240 11.23 17.28 2.23
N HIS A 241 10.13 16.52 2.20
CA HIS A 241 8.86 16.93 1.60
C HIS A 241 9.01 17.46 0.16
N GLY A 242 9.79 16.77 -0.67
CA GLY A 242 10.05 17.16 -2.06
C GLY A 242 10.81 18.49 -2.22
N ALA A 243 11.34 19.08 -1.14
CA ALA A 243 11.86 20.44 -1.15
C ALA A 243 13.16 20.60 -1.97
N GLY A 244 13.95 19.55 -2.13
CA GLY A 244 15.21 19.61 -2.85
C GLY A 244 15.86 18.24 -3.01
N LYS A 245 16.89 18.21 -3.86
CA LYS A 245 17.67 17.00 -4.16
C LYS A 245 19.16 17.29 -4.08
N ALA A 246 19.93 16.27 -3.74
CA ALA A 246 21.39 16.30 -3.79
C ALA A 246 21.89 15.17 -4.70
N SER A 247 22.65 15.52 -5.73
CA SER A 247 23.09 14.56 -6.75
C SER A 247 24.61 14.49 -6.85
N TYR A 248 25.09 13.31 -7.20
CA TYR A 248 26.50 12.99 -7.44
C TYR A 248 26.64 12.20 -8.74
N VAL A 249 27.80 12.35 -9.37
CA VAL A 249 28.24 11.49 -10.46
C VAL A 249 29.45 10.70 -9.94
N VAL A 250 29.37 9.38 -9.98
CA VAL A 250 30.39 8.48 -9.47
C VAL A 250 30.88 7.56 -10.58
N ASN A 251 32.19 7.46 -10.76
CA ASN A 251 32.78 6.55 -11.74
C ASN A 251 33.38 5.33 -11.03
N LEU A 252 32.98 4.11 -11.41
CA LEU A 252 33.40 2.86 -10.80
C LEU A 252 34.15 1.97 -11.79
N ALA A 253 35.12 1.19 -11.29
CA ALA A 253 35.95 0.35 -12.16
C ALA A 253 35.21 -0.90 -12.71
N GLN A 254 34.22 -1.40 -11.99
CA GLN A 254 33.53 -2.65 -12.31
C GLN A 254 32.05 -2.57 -11.94
N ASP A 255 31.24 -3.41 -12.60
CA ASP A 255 29.87 -3.66 -12.17
C ASP A 255 29.89 -4.40 -10.83
N GLY A 256 28.89 -4.16 -9.98
CA GLY A 256 28.75 -4.99 -8.78
C GLY A 256 27.78 -4.46 -7.74
N GLU A 257 27.77 -5.19 -6.63
CA GLU A 257 27.09 -4.79 -5.40
C GLU A 257 28.05 -4.04 -4.49
N TYR A 258 27.68 -2.80 -4.18
CA TYR A 258 28.43 -1.90 -3.31
C TYR A 258 27.69 -1.68 -2.00
N VAL A 259 28.44 -1.54 -0.92
CA VAL A 259 27.92 -1.13 0.37
C VAL A 259 27.82 0.40 0.36
N PHE A 260 26.59 0.90 0.40
CA PHE A 260 26.29 2.32 0.48
C PHE A 260 25.97 2.66 1.93
N THR A 261 26.81 3.48 2.56
CA THR A 261 26.65 3.89 3.96
C THR A 261 26.31 5.37 4.04
N VAL A 262 25.14 5.68 4.57
CA VAL A 262 24.70 7.06 4.81
C VAL A 262 25.06 7.44 6.23
N HIS A 263 25.94 8.43 6.38
CA HIS A 263 26.25 9.06 7.67
C HIS A 263 25.35 10.27 7.86
N TYR A 264 24.70 10.39 9.01
CA TYR A 264 23.66 11.40 9.22
C TYR A 264 23.63 11.93 10.65
N LYS A 265 23.14 13.15 10.80
CA LYS A 265 22.89 13.78 12.10
C LYS A 265 21.80 13.04 12.86
N LYS A 266 22.14 12.61 14.07
CA LYS A 266 21.22 12.00 15.01
C LYS A 266 20.38 13.06 15.70
N ILE A 267 19.07 12.82 15.77
CA ILE A 267 18.11 13.65 16.51
C ILE A 267 17.26 12.72 17.38
N ALA A 268 16.95 13.14 18.60
CA ALA A 268 16.05 12.41 19.47
C ALA A 268 14.64 12.43 18.85
N SER A 269 14.16 11.28 18.38
CA SER A 269 12.85 11.18 17.76
C SER A 269 12.31 9.75 17.82
N LYS A 270 11.03 9.63 18.16
CA LYS A 270 10.26 8.40 17.97
C LYS A 270 9.81 8.21 16.52
N LYS A 271 9.87 9.25 15.68
CA LYS A 271 9.51 9.17 14.26
C LYS A 271 10.66 8.52 13.50
N LYS A 272 10.33 7.77 12.44
CA LYS A 272 11.28 7.15 11.51
C LYS A 272 11.44 8.06 10.29
N PRO A 273 12.53 8.84 10.15
CA PRO A 273 12.80 9.58 8.92
C PRO A 273 12.92 8.63 7.72
N TYR A 274 12.82 9.21 6.53
CA TYR A 274 12.87 8.48 5.27
C TYR A 274 13.66 9.27 4.22
N MET A 275 14.25 8.55 3.28
CA MET A 275 14.89 9.08 2.09
C MET A 275 14.84 8.02 0.98
N GLN A 276 14.78 8.48 -0.25
CA GLN A 276 15.05 7.67 -1.44
C GLN A 276 16.45 8.00 -1.95
N LEU A 277 17.15 6.93 -2.33
CA LEU A 277 18.38 6.94 -3.09
C LEU A 277 18.03 6.46 -4.50
N ASP A 278 18.12 7.35 -5.48
CA ASP A 278 17.99 7.01 -6.90
C ASP A 278 19.39 6.76 -7.46
N VAL A 279 19.64 5.56 -7.99
CA VAL A 279 20.87 5.19 -8.69
C VAL A 279 20.51 4.75 -10.10
N ASN A 280 20.88 5.56 -11.09
CA ASN A 280 20.58 5.32 -12.51
C ASN A 280 19.10 5.02 -12.80
N GLY A 281 18.17 5.65 -12.06
CA GLY A 281 16.72 5.45 -12.19
C GLY A 281 16.16 4.34 -11.29
N LYS A 282 17.02 3.55 -10.62
CA LYS A 282 16.60 2.54 -9.64
C LYS A 282 16.50 3.17 -8.25
N ILE A 283 15.30 3.11 -7.68
CA ILE A 283 15.02 3.63 -6.35
C ILE A 283 15.35 2.60 -5.27
N TYR A 284 16.13 3.03 -4.29
CA TYR A 284 16.41 2.36 -3.04
C TYR A 284 15.80 3.19 -1.90
N GLU A 285 15.05 2.54 -1.03
CA GLU A 285 14.38 3.20 0.10
C GLU A 285 15.21 3.07 1.37
N ILE A 286 15.37 4.17 2.10
CA ILE A 286 16.16 4.23 3.33
C ILE A 286 15.26 4.70 4.47
N PHE A 287 14.95 3.77 5.37
CA PHE A 287 14.24 4.04 6.61
C PHE A 287 15.24 4.24 7.74
N PHE A 288 15.23 5.42 8.35
CA PHE A 288 16.09 5.72 9.48
C PHE A 288 15.41 5.27 10.78
N PRO A 289 16.11 4.58 11.67
CA PRO A 289 15.52 4.06 12.90
C PRO A 289 15.10 5.19 13.84
N PRO A 290 14.13 4.95 14.75
CA PRO A 290 13.92 5.80 15.90
C PRO A 290 15.23 5.95 16.68
N SER A 291 15.44 7.11 17.28
CA SER A 291 16.78 7.48 17.74
C SER A 291 16.74 8.23 19.07
N VAL A 292 17.72 7.93 19.92
CA VAL A 292 18.11 8.70 21.12
C VAL A 292 19.41 9.45 20.82
N ALA A 293 19.45 10.76 21.00
CA ALA A 293 20.59 11.60 20.57
C ALA A 293 21.70 11.76 21.63
N PHE A 294 22.24 10.65 22.13
CA PHE A 294 23.41 10.68 23.03
C PHE A 294 24.69 11.08 22.28
N THR A 295 24.88 10.56 21.06
CA THR A 295 25.91 10.97 20.11
C THR A 295 25.29 11.81 18.99
N PRO A 296 26.07 12.71 18.36
CA PRO A 296 25.54 13.65 17.37
C PRO A 296 25.29 13.02 15.99
N ASP A 297 25.93 11.88 15.67
CA ASP A 297 25.86 11.20 14.39
C ASP A 297 25.50 9.71 14.51
N ALA A 298 25.08 9.15 13.39
CA ALA A 298 24.74 7.74 13.19
C ALA A 298 24.94 7.35 11.73
N ARG A 299 24.83 6.05 11.43
CA ARG A 299 24.92 5.52 10.06
C ARG A 299 23.84 4.47 9.77
N VAL A 300 23.45 4.39 8.51
CA VAL A 300 22.61 3.30 7.95
C VAL A 300 23.26 2.77 6.68
N GLN A 301 23.16 1.47 6.45
CA GLN A 301 23.79 0.79 5.32
C GLN A 301 22.74 0.07 4.47
N LEU A 302 23.00 0.03 3.18
CA LEU A 302 22.25 -0.77 2.21
C LEU A 302 23.17 -1.26 1.11
N THR A 303 22.83 -2.39 0.51
CA THR A 303 23.51 -2.90 -0.68
C THR A 303 22.87 -2.29 -1.92
N VAL A 304 23.70 -1.71 -2.78
CA VAL A 304 23.28 -1.01 -4.00
C VAL A 304 23.98 -1.64 -5.20
N LYS A 305 23.24 -1.93 -6.25
CA LYS A 305 23.80 -2.41 -7.53
C LYS A 305 24.21 -1.17 -8.33
N MET A 306 25.46 -1.14 -8.76
CA MET A 306 26.04 -0.05 -9.54
C MET A 306 26.80 -0.62 -10.73
N ASN A 307 26.92 0.18 -11.78
CA ASN A 307 27.56 -0.23 -13.02
C ASN A 307 29.04 0.23 -13.04
N ALA A 308 29.87 -0.41 -13.85
CA ALA A 308 31.15 0.11 -14.27
C ALA A 308 30.94 1.43 -15.03
N GLY A 309 31.89 2.34 -14.91
CA GLY A 309 31.80 3.68 -15.48
C GLY A 309 30.88 4.59 -14.66
N GLU A 310 30.17 5.48 -15.36
CA GLU A 310 29.40 6.56 -14.74
C GLU A 310 28.09 6.07 -14.09
N ASN A 311 27.87 6.50 -12.85
CA ASN A 311 26.65 6.28 -12.09
C ASN A 311 26.11 7.63 -11.59
N ASN A 312 24.85 7.90 -11.89
CA ASN A 312 24.12 9.07 -11.43
C ASN A 312 23.37 8.71 -10.14
N ILE A 313 23.72 9.40 -9.06
CA ILE A 313 23.18 9.18 -7.72
C ILE A 313 22.39 10.40 -7.30
N THR A 314 21.16 10.24 -6.83
CA THR A 314 20.34 11.34 -6.30
C THR A 314 19.69 10.99 -4.97
N LEU A 315 19.85 11.85 -3.98
CA LEU A 315 19.18 11.80 -2.68
C LEU A 315 17.98 12.72 -2.67
N GLN A 316 16.83 12.21 -2.23
CA GLN A 316 15.60 12.99 -2.11
C GLN A 316 14.63 12.34 -1.12
N ASN A 317 13.68 13.09 -0.59
CA ASN A 317 12.48 12.51 -0.01
C ASN A 317 11.25 13.11 -0.72
N PRO A 318 10.59 12.35 -1.61
CA PRO A 318 9.49 12.87 -2.40
C PRO A 318 8.15 12.94 -1.64
N VAL A 319 8.08 12.48 -0.38
CA VAL A 319 6.81 12.32 0.34
C VAL A 319 6.33 13.65 0.91
N VAL A 320 5.32 14.25 0.27
CA VAL A 320 4.65 15.47 0.76
C VAL A 320 3.34 15.10 1.43
N THR A 321 2.50 14.33 0.75
CA THR A 321 1.11 14.03 1.15
C THR A 321 0.96 12.58 1.62
N ARG A 322 -0.26 12.20 2.04
CA ARG A 322 -0.57 10.80 2.38
C ARG A 322 -0.69 9.96 1.12
N ALA A 323 -1.17 10.54 0.01
CA ALA A 323 -1.24 9.89 -1.29
C ALA A 323 0.14 9.57 -1.84
N ASP A 324 1.14 10.44 -1.65
CA ASP A 324 2.53 10.11 -2.03
C ASP A 324 3.03 8.86 -1.28
N SER A 325 2.69 8.75 0.01
CA SER A 325 3.04 7.58 0.82
C SER A 325 2.27 6.33 0.38
N ALA A 326 0.96 6.44 0.15
CA ALA A 326 0.14 5.33 -0.32
C ALA A 326 0.64 4.81 -1.67
N TYR A 327 0.88 5.72 -2.61
CA TYR A 327 1.42 5.41 -3.93
C TYR A 327 2.74 4.61 -3.85
N ILE A 328 3.71 5.07 -3.05
CA ILE A 328 4.99 4.36 -2.86
C ILE A 328 4.76 2.96 -2.29
N GLN A 329 3.92 2.83 -1.27
CA GLN A 329 3.70 1.56 -0.57
C GLN A 329 2.95 0.54 -1.42
N TYR A 330 1.84 0.92 -2.07
CA TYR A 330 1.10 0.05 -2.97
C TYR A 330 1.96 -0.37 -4.18
N ARG A 331 2.73 0.56 -4.75
CA ARG A 331 3.64 0.23 -5.86
C ARG A 331 4.78 -0.71 -5.43
N ARG A 332 5.22 -0.64 -4.17
CA ARG A 332 6.23 -1.59 -3.63
C ARG A 332 5.68 -3.01 -3.69
N MET A 333 4.45 -3.20 -3.21
CA MET A 333 3.78 -4.51 -3.27
C MET A 333 3.52 -4.95 -4.71
N GLY A 334 3.03 -4.08 -5.61
CA GLY A 334 2.87 -4.40 -7.03
C GLY A 334 4.16 -4.95 -7.67
N LYS A 335 5.29 -4.26 -7.47
CA LYS A 335 6.60 -4.76 -7.94
C LYS A 335 7.01 -6.07 -7.28
N ALA A 336 6.68 -6.27 -6.01
CA ALA A 336 6.97 -7.52 -5.31
C ALA A 336 6.19 -8.69 -5.92
N LEU A 337 4.92 -8.49 -6.27
CA LEU A 337 4.08 -9.48 -6.93
C LEU A 337 4.63 -9.85 -8.31
N GLU A 338 4.91 -8.88 -9.17
CA GLU A 338 5.48 -9.11 -10.52
C GLU A 338 6.79 -9.90 -10.45
N ASN A 339 7.69 -9.53 -9.53
CA ASN A 339 8.95 -10.24 -9.37
C ASN A 339 8.74 -11.65 -8.80
N ALA A 340 7.82 -11.82 -7.86
CA ALA A 340 7.54 -13.10 -7.21
C ALA A 340 6.94 -14.11 -8.18
N THR A 341 5.94 -13.73 -8.97
CA THR A 341 5.29 -14.62 -9.94
C THR A 341 6.27 -15.05 -11.04
N ALA A 342 7.04 -14.11 -11.60
CA ALA A 342 8.06 -14.41 -12.59
C ALA A 342 9.16 -15.32 -12.02
N SER A 343 9.66 -15.03 -10.81
CA SER A 343 10.71 -15.85 -10.18
C SER A 343 10.22 -17.25 -9.83
N TRP A 344 8.97 -17.37 -9.37
CA TRP A 344 8.38 -18.66 -9.01
C TRP A 344 8.15 -19.55 -10.24
N ALA A 345 7.66 -18.96 -11.34
CA ALA A 345 7.49 -19.65 -12.61
C ALA A 345 8.82 -20.20 -13.15
N MET A 346 9.89 -19.41 -13.06
CA MET A 346 11.24 -19.86 -13.41
C MET A 346 11.75 -20.97 -12.49
N PHE A 347 11.46 -20.90 -11.18
CA PHE A 347 11.87 -21.90 -10.21
C PHE A 347 11.19 -23.25 -10.42
N GLU A 348 9.87 -23.26 -10.63
CA GLU A 348 9.08 -24.47 -10.87
C GLU A 348 9.11 -24.94 -12.33
N ASN A 349 9.72 -24.16 -13.23
CA ASN A 349 9.70 -24.39 -14.68
C ASN A 349 8.27 -24.54 -15.24
N THR A 350 7.38 -23.62 -14.84
CA THR A 350 5.97 -23.57 -15.28
C THR A 350 5.68 -22.25 -15.98
N GLU A 351 4.47 -22.14 -16.56
CA GLU A 351 3.95 -20.84 -16.97
C GLU A 351 3.82 -19.92 -15.74
N GLU A 352 4.04 -18.63 -15.96
CA GLU A 352 3.78 -17.63 -14.94
C GLU A 352 2.28 -17.53 -14.65
N LYS A 353 1.94 -17.42 -13.36
CA LYS A 353 0.59 -17.09 -12.89
C LYS A 353 0.57 -15.67 -12.34
N PRO A 354 0.26 -14.66 -13.18
CA PRO A 354 0.21 -13.28 -12.73
C PRO A 354 -0.93 -13.05 -11.72
N ILE A 355 -0.66 -12.24 -10.70
CA ILE A 355 -1.66 -11.89 -9.67
C ILE A 355 -2.43 -10.64 -10.08
N THR A 356 -3.75 -10.71 -10.11
CA THR A 356 -4.60 -9.52 -10.21
C THR A 356 -4.61 -8.79 -8.88
N TYR A 357 -4.23 -7.51 -8.89
CA TYR A 357 -3.94 -6.75 -7.68
C TYR A 357 -4.98 -5.66 -7.41
N SER A 358 -5.73 -5.81 -6.32
CA SER A 358 -6.77 -4.90 -5.85
C SER A 358 -6.30 -4.02 -4.69
N ILE A 359 -6.33 -2.71 -4.90
CA ILE A 359 -5.96 -1.66 -3.94
C ILE A 359 -7.20 -1.29 -3.12
N CYS A 360 -7.22 -1.64 -1.83
CA CYS A 360 -8.32 -1.35 -0.93
C CYS A 360 -7.95 -0.25 0.08
N GLU A 361 -7.84 1.00 -0.39
CA GLU A 361 -7.61 2.19 0.46
C GLU A 361 -8.82 3.16 0.54
N TRP A 362 -9.97 2.66 0.07
CA TRP A 362 -11.29 3.28 0.22
C TRP A 362 -11.49 4.62 -0.52
N GLY A 363 -10.66 4.92 -1.53
CA GLY A 363 -10.70 6.17 -2.28
C GLY A 363 -10.09 7.37 -1.54
N THR A 364 -9.54 7.16 -0.34
CA THR A 364 -9.07 8.22 0.58
C THR A 364 -7.94 9.05 -0.03
N ASN A 365 -7.09 8.42 -0.84
CA ASN A 365 -5.93 9.04 -1.47
C ASN A 365 -6.07 9.18 -3.00
N HIS A 366 -7.30 9.12 -3.52
CA HIS A 366 -7.62 9.23 -4.95
C HIS A 366 -6.86 8.22 -5.83
N PRO A 367 -7.00 6.91 -5.60
CA PRO A 367 -6.22 5.87 -6.24
C PRO A 367 -6.46 5.82 -7.75
N TRP A 368 -7.60 6.28 -8.25
CA TRP A 368 -7.82 6.44 -9.69
C TRP A 368 -6.79 7.34 -10.41
N LYS A 369 -6.02 8.17 -9.69
CA LYS A 369 -4.96 9.01 -10.27
C LYS A 369 -3.58 8.34 -10.36
N TRP A 370 -3.39 7.22 -9.66
CA TRP A 370 -2.06 6.61 -9.51
C TRP A 370 -2.07 5.08 -9.42
N GLY A 371 -3.23 4.47 -9.21
CA GLY A 371 -3.46 3.05 -8.97
C GLY A 371 -3.00 2.20 -10.14
N ALA A 372 -3.17 2.67 -11.38
CA ALA A 372 -2.63 2.03 -12.59
C ALA A 372 -1.13 1.70 -12.51
N LYS A 373 -0.36 2.55 -11.81
CA LYS A 373 1.09 2.38 -11.61
C LYS A 373 1.44 1.40 -10.49
N ALA A 374 0.44 0.85 -9.81
CA ALA A 374 0.60 0.02 -8.62
C ALA A 374 -0.15 -1.30 -8.71
N GLY A 375 -1.37 -1.34 -9.26
CA GLY A 375 -2.23 -2.53 -9.38
C GLY A 375 -3.31 -2.38 -10.47
N ASN A 376 -4.20 -3.37 -10.57
CA ASN A 376 -5.21 -3.44 -11.63
C ASN A 376 -6.51 -2.73 -11.29
N MET A 377 -6.88 -2.72 -10.01
CA MET A 377 -8.15 -2.17 -9.56
C MET A 377 -8.02 -1.48 -8.21
N TRP A 378 -8.93 -0.56 -7.92
CA TRP A 378 -8.89 0.23 -6.68
C TRP A 378 -10.27 0.58 -6.16
N ARG A 379 -10.48 0.33 -4.86
CA ARG A 379 -11.67 0.73 -4.12
C ARG A 379 -11.81 2.24 -4.16
N THR A 380 -12.97 2.73 -4.60
CA THR A 380 -13.24 4.17 -4.76
C THR A 380 -13.92 4.82 -3.56
N THR A 381 -14.43 4.00 -2.63
CA THR A 381 -15.14 4.43 -1.42
C THR A 381 -14.88 3.52 -0.23
N HIS A 382 -15.29 3.98 0.96
CA HIS A 382 -15.50 3.11 2.12
C HIS A 382 -16.53 2.00 1.84
N ASP A 383 -16.60 1.06 2.76
CA ASP A 383 -17.31 -0.19 2.59
C ASP A 383 -18.81 -0.01 2.32
N ILE A 384 -19.29 -0.86 1.42
CA ILE A 384 -20.69 -1.01 1.13
C ILE A 384 -21.44 -1.61 2.33
N MET A 385 -22.73 -1.32 2.38
CA MET A 385 -23.67 -2.02 3.23
C MET A 385 -24.83 -2.51 2.38
N ALA A 386 -25.45 -3.63 2.78
CA ALA A 386 -26.72 -4.14 2.27
C ALA A 386 -27.93 -3.23 2.58
N LYS A 387 -27.84 -1.96 2.17
CA LYS A 387 -28.82 -0.88 2.32
C LYS A 387 -28.80 -0.05 1.03
N TRP A 388 -29.97 0.23 0.47
CA TRP A 388 -30.09 0.96 -0.81
C TRP A 388 -29.38 2.32 -0.82
N TRP A 389 -29.42 3.06 0.29
CA TRP A 389 -28.74 4.36 0.37
C TRP A 389 -27.21 4.24 0.22
N SER A 390 -26.61 3.13 0.69
CA SER A 390 -25.17 2.87 0.58
C SER A 390 -24.82 2.57 -0.88
N ILE A 391 -25.58 1.69 -1.53
CA ILE A 391 -25.46 1.36 -2.96
C ILE A 391 -25.52 2.63 -3.83
N VAL A 392 -26.56 3.47 -3.62
CA VAL A 392 -26.72 4.73 -4.37
C VAL A 392 -25.60 5.72 -4.07
N HIS A 393 -25.12 5.78 -2.83
CA HIS A 393 -23.99 6.64 -2.46
C HIS A 393 -22.73 6.26 -3.22
N ILE A 394 -22.37 4.97 -3.20
CA ILE A 394 -21.17 4.46 -3.85
C ILE A 394 -21.26 4.63 -5.36
N TYR A 395 -22.38 4.26 -5.98
CA TYR A 395 -22.62 4.50 -7.40
C TYR A 395 -22.37 5.97 -7.79
N LYS A 396 -22.94 6.93 -7.06
CA LYS A 396 -22.76 8.37 -7.33
C LYS A 396 -21.33 8.85 -7.14
N ARG A 397 -20.53 8.19 -6.31
CA ARG A 397 -19.11 8.50 -6.08
C ARG A 397 -18.21 7.90 -7.15
N THR A 398 -18.51 6.69 -7.61
CA THR A 398 -17.72 5.96 -8.60
C THR A 398 -18.02 6.42 -10.01
N LEU A 399 -19.28 6.70 -10.35
CA LEU A 399 -19.71 7.06 -11.70
C LEU A 399 -18.85 8.17 -12.34
N PRO A 400 -18.52 9.29 -11.67
CA PRO A 400 -17.70 10.35 -12.28
C PRO A 400 -16.25 9.94 -12.57
N LEU A 401 -15.80 8.78 -12.10
CA LEU A 401 -14.43 8.29 -12.25
C LEU A 401 -14.25 7.42 -13.51
N TYR A 402 -15.27 7.29 -14.36
CA TYR A 402 -15.23 6.47 -15.57
C TYR A 402 -14.05 6.78 -16.50
N GLU A 403 -13.54 8.02 -16.52
CA GLU A 403 -12.38 8.42 -17.32
C GLU A 403 -11.07 7.72 -16.91
N TYR A 404 -11.01 7.19 -15.68
CA TYR A 404 -9.86 6.45 -15.16
C TYR A 404 -10.01 4.94 -15.33
N ALA A 405 -11.16 4.46 -15.83
CA ALA A 405 -11.39 3.05 -16.10
C ALA A 405 -11.01 2.68 -17.55
N SER A 406 -10.29 1.58 -17.71
CA SER A 406 -9.92 0.99 -19.01
C SER A 406 -9.50 -0.47 -18.80
N PRO A 407 -9.24 -1.28 -19.85
CA PRO A 407 -8.66 -2.59 -19.64
C PRO A 407 -7.39 -2.51 -18.78
N SER A 408 -7.30 -3.38 -17.76
CA SER A 408 -6.30 -3.43 -16.68
C SER A 408 -6.40 -2.33 -15.62
N HIS A 409 -7.40 -1.46 -15.68
CA HIS A 409 -7.56 -0.29 -14.80
C HIS A 409 -9.04 -0.16 -14.37
N ILE A 410 -9.39 -0.72 -13.22
CA ILE A 410 -10.80 -0.89 -12.82
C ILE A 410 -11.10 -0.06 -11.58
N ASN A 411 -12.14 0.77 -11.67
CA ASN A 411 -12.71 1.39 -10.48
C ASN A 411 -13.54 0.33 -9.74
N ASP A 412 -13.22 0.08 -8.48
CA ASP A 412 -13.90 -0.91 -7.65
C ASP A 412 -14.90 -0.21 -6.70
N PRO A 413 -16.22 -0.26 -7.00
CA PRO A 413 -17.30 0.20 -6.13
C PRO A 413 -17.62 -0.77 -4.97
N ASP A 414 -16.71 -1.66 -4.60
CA ASP A 414 -16.87 -2.68 -3.56
C ASP A 414 -17.70 -3.90 -3.98
N MET A 415 -17.63 -4.95 -3.15
CA MET A 415 -18.28 -6.23 -3.33
C MET A 415 -19.81 -6.13 -3.46
N LEU A 416 -20.41 -7.07 -4.18
CA LEU A 416 -21.87 -7.13 -4.30
C LEU A 416 -22.54 -7.46 -2.94
N GLU A 417 -23.70 -6.86 -2.70
CA GLU A 417 -24.60 -7.17 -1.57
C GLU A 417 -25.87 -7.89 -2.06
N VAL A 418 -25.83 -8.46 -3.27
CA VAL A 418 -26.97 -9.18 -3.86
C VAL A 418 -27.31 -10.38 -2.97
N GLY A 419 -28.55 -10.45 -2.51
CA GLY A 419 -29.02 -11.52 -1.61
C GLY A 419 -28.74 -11.27 -0.12
N ASN A 420 -28.05 -10.20 0.24
CA ASN A 420 -27.76 -9.84 1.62
C ASN A 420 -28.78 -8.84 2.20
N GLY A 421 -28.89 -8.80 3.52
CA GLY A 421 -29.69 -7.82 4.24
C GLY A 421 -31.19 -7.89 3.93
N LYS A 422 -31.81 -6.73 3.71
CA LYS A 422 -33.25 -6.59 3.44
C LYS A 422 -33.54 -5.84 2.14
N LEU A 423 -32.62 -5.92 1.18
CA LEU A 423 -32.82 -5.30 -0.14
C LEU A 423 -34.00 -5.96 -0.85
N THR A 424 -34.88 -5.14 -1.44
CA THR A 424 -35.99 -5.64 -2.26
C THR A 424 -35.48 -6.31 -3.54
N PRO A 425 -36.29 -7.13 -4.22
CA PRO A 425 -35.90 -7.71 -5.51
C PRO A 425 -35.46 -6.67 -6.54
N GLU A 426 -36.10 -5.49 -6.57
CA GLU A 426 -35.75 -4.42 -7.51
C GLU A 426 -34.47 -3.69 -7.11
N GLU A 427 -34.20 -3.52 -5.82
CA GLU A 427 -32.93 -2.98 -5.32
C GLU A 427 -31.76 -3.93 -5.64
N ASN A 428 -31.96 -5.24 -5.48
CA ASN A 428 -30.95 -6.24 -5.84
C ASN A 428 -30.64 -6.22 -7.36
N LYS A 429 -31.67 -6.22 -8.21
CA LYS A 429 -31.50 -6.10 -9.68
C LYS A 429 -30.80 -4.81 -10.05
N SER A 430 -31.21 -3.69 -9.46
CA SER A 430 -30.62 -2.38 -9.73
C SER A 430 -29.15 -2.33 -9.31
N HIS A 431 -28.84 -2.83 -8.10
CA HIS A 431 -27.47 -2.93 -7.59
C HIS A 431 -26.55 -3.69 -8.54
N PHE A 432 -26.94 -4.92 -8.91
CA PHE A 432 -26.18 -5.74 -9.85
C PHE A 432 -25.98 -5.04 -11.19
N THR A 433 -27.06 -4.49 -11.76
CA THR A 433 -27.03 -3.82 -13.07
C THR A 433 -26.11 -2.60 -13.06
N LEU A 434 -26.16 -1.78 -12.00
CA LEU A 434 -25.32 -0.57 -11.89
C LEU A 434 -23.84 -0.91 -11.78
N TRP A 435 -23.48 -1.97 -11.06
CA TRP A 435 -22.09 -2.45 -10.96
C TRP A 435 -21.59 -2.93 -12.34
N CYS A 436 -22.38 -3.75 -13.04
CA CYS A 436 -22.04 -4.18 -14.39
C CYS A 436 -21.87 -3.00 -15.36
N MET A 437 -22.75 -1.99 -15.30
CA MET A 437 -22.66 -0.79 -16.14
C MET A 437 -21.41 0.06 -15.87
N MET A 438 -20.86 0.00 -14.65
CA MET A 438 -19.60 0.67 -14.30
C MET A 438 -18.35 -0.15 -14.69
N ALA A 439 -18.53 -1.35 -15.25
CA ALA A 439 -17.46 -2.32 -15.48
C ALA A 439 -16.68 -2.63 -14.18
N ALA A 440 -17.42 -2.95 -13.12
CA ALA A 440 -16.92 -3.28 -11.79
C ALA A 440 -16.81 -4.78 -11.54
#